data_AF-A0A328U8H1-F1
#
_entry.id   AF-A0A328U8H1-F1
#
_cell.length_a   1.000
_cell.length_b   1.000
_cell.length_c   1.000
_cell.angle_alpha   90.00
_cell.angle_beta   90.00
_cell.angle_gamma   90.00
#
_symmetry.space_group_name_H-M   'P 1'
#
loop_
_entity.id
_entity.type
_entity.pdbx_description
1 polymer ?
#
loop_
_entity_poly.entity_id
_entity_poly.type
_entity_poly.pdbx_seq_one_letter_code
_entity_poly.pdbx_strand_id
1 'polypeptide(L)'
;MHTIYYQDWDEAGQRVQRTLKQYTIGTDELFVRKLVNATVIQNLLLHHSSHESEAGGNHLIYAAPFQSSCLDRYGSEIKPALLERCDRSVFLETEFLYWNGSRFELGEPLMHTPDALAIARLLLDHYLVKQERTYESLYTVLDDDRNKVLFYLKEVHV
;
A
#
# COMPACT_ATOMS: atom_id res chain seq x y z
N MET A 1 8.80 -19.44 5.31
CA MET A 1 8.37 -18.84 4.03
C MET A 1 6.89 -19.07 3.91
N HIS A 2 6.19 -18.13 3.31
CA HIS A 2 4.74 -18.15 3.13
C HIS A 2 4.40 -18.05 1.66
N THR A 3 3.26 -18.58 1.24
CA THR A 3 2.74 -18.37 -0.11
C THR A 3 1.56 -17.43 -0.04
N ILE A 4 1.61 -16.35 -0.82
CA ILE A 4 0.53 -15.36 -0.89
C ILE A 4 -0.05 -15.29 -2.29
N TYR A 5 -1.38 -15.22 -2.37
CA TYR A 5 -2.14 -15.09 -3.61
C TYR A 5 -2.94 -13.79 -3.60
N TYR A 6 -2.79 -13.01 -4.66
CA TYR A 6 -3.68 -11.90 -4.96
C TYR A 6 -4.81 -12.42 -5.83
N GLN A 7 -6.05 -12.25 -5.38
CA GLN A 7 -7.26 -12.77 -6.00
C GLN A 7 -8.14 -11.61 -6.47
N ASP A 8 -8.56 -11.67 -7.73
CA ASP A 8 -9.52 -10.73 -8.32
C ASP A 8 -10.89 -11.00 -7.71
N TRP A 9 -11.40 -10.06 -6.91
CA TRP A 9 -12.64 -10.22 -6.14
C TRP A 9 -13.80 -9.48 -6.79
N ASP A 10 -14.86 -10.22 -7.09
CA ASP A 10 -16.12 -9.68 -7.58
C ASP A 10 -17.03 -9.39 -6.39
N GLU A 11 -17.12 -8.13 -5.99
CA GLU A 11 -17.96 -7.71 -4.86
C GLU A 11 -19.45 -7.97 -5.11
N ALA A 12 -19.93 -7.83 -6.35
CA ALA A 12 -21.33 -8.07 -6.68
C ALA A 12 -21.66 -9.56 -6.69
N GLY A 13 -20.75 -10.38 -7.22
CA GLY A 13 -20.88 -11.84 -7.29
C GLY A 13 -20.43 -12.57 -6.02
N GLN A 14 -19.82 -11.89 -5.05
CA GLN A 14 -19.20 -12.43 -3.83
C GLN A 14 -18.31 -13.65 -4.12
N ARG A 15 -17.43 -13.52 -5.12
CA ARG A 15 -16.60 -14.65 -5.58
C ARG A 15 -15.26 -14.21 -6.16
N VAL A 16 -14.30 -15.12 -6.10
CA VAL A 16 -13.03 -14.99 -6.82
C VAL A 16 -13.26 -15.22 -8.31
N GLN A 17 -12.77 -14.31 -9.14
CA GLN A 17 -12.79 -14.46 -10.60
C GLN A 17 -11.53 -15.16 -11.11
N ARG A 18 -10.36 -14.83 -10.56
CA ARG A 18 -9.06 -15.40 -10.94
C ARG A 18 -7.96 -15.01 -9.96
N THR A 19 -6.86 -15.77 -9.99
CA THR A 19 -5.60 -15.36 -9.35
C THR A 19 -4.91 -14.30 -10.21
N LEU A 20 -4.64 -13.13 -9.63
CA LEU A 20 -3.89 -12.03 -10.25
C LEU A 20 -2.39 -12.29 -10.20
N LYS A 21 -1.88 -12.73 -9.03
CA LYS A 21 -0.46 -13.05 -8.85
C LYS A 21 -0.23 -13.94 -7.63
N GLN A 22 0.89 -14.64 -7.63
CA GLN A 22 1.34 -15.50 -6.53
C GLN A 22 2.81 -15.20 -6.21
N TYR A 23 3.16 -15.22 -4.92
CA TYR A 23 4.53 -15.04 -4.45
C TYR A 23 4.86 -16.04 -3.34
N THR A 24 6.15 -16.33 -3.19
CA THR A 24 6.72 -16.98 -2.01
C THR A 24 7.61 -15.98 -1.28
N ILE A 25 7.25 -15.63 -0.04
CA ILE A 25 7.82 -14.48 0.68
C ILE A 25 8.21 -14.83 2.12
N GLY A 26 9.02 -13.95 2.72
CA GLY A 26 9.32 -13.97 4.14
C GLY A 26 8.16 -13.46 5.00
N THR A 27 8.26 -13.65 6.31
CA THR A 27 7.22 -13.20 7.26
C THR A 27 7.09 -11.68 7.30
N ASP A 28 8.20 -10.94 7.21
CA ASP A 28 8.16 -9.48 7.33
C ASP A 28 7.50 -8.83 6.10
N GLU A 29 7.81 -9.33 4.90
CA GLU A 29 7.15 -8.89 3.67
C GLU A 29 5.66 -9.30 3.63
N LEU A 30 5.31 -10.44 4.22
CA LEU A 30 3.90 -10.83 4.38
C LEU A 30 3.13 -9.78 5.18
N PHE A 31 3.70 -9.25 6.26
CA PHE A 31 3.05 -8.19 7.04
C PHE A 31 2.88 -6.92 6.22
N VAL A 32 3.90 -6.48 5.48
CA VAL A 32 3.77 -5.30 4.59
C VAL A 32 2.62 -5.48 3.62
N ARG A 33 2.58 -6.61 2.90
CA ARG A 33 1.55 -6.89 1.90
C ARG A 33 0.13 -6.93 2.48
N LYS A 34 -0.03 -7.40 3.72
CA LYS A 34 -1.32 -7.42 4.42
C LYS A 34 -1.68 -6.11 5.12
N LEU A 35 -0.73 -5.22 5.37
CA LEU A 35 -1.02 -3.96 6.07
C LEU A 35 -1.29 -2.80 5.11
N VAL A 36 -0.80 -2.86 3.87
CA VAL A 36 -1.11 -1.83 2.86
C VAL A 36 -2.57 -1.91 2.41
N ASN A 37 -3.13 -0.75 2.04
CA ASN A 37 -4.50 -0.65 1.54
C ASN A 37 -4.64 -1.11 0.08
N ALA A 38 -3.57 -1.05 -0.69
CA ALA A 38 -3.55 -1.42 -2.09
C ALA A 38 -2.17 -1.92 -2.54
N THR A 39 -2.17 -2.63 -3.66
CA THR A 39 -0.95 -3.04 -4.35
C THR A 39 -1.03 -2.67 -5.84
N VAL A 40 0.07 -2.21 -6.42
CA VAL A 40 0.23 -2.12 -7.87
C VAL A 40 0.80 -3.43 -8.36
N ILE A 41 0.12 -4.08 -9.31
CA ILE A 41 0.63 -5.28 -9.99
C ILE A 41 0.47 -5.05 -11.49
N GLN A 42 1.58 -5.09 -12.24
CA GLN A 42 1.56 -4.91 -13.70
C GLN A 42 0.85 -3.61 -14.12
N ASN A 43 1.19 -2.50 -13.45
CA ASN A 43 0.62 -1.15 -13.62
C ASN A 43 -0.87 -1.03 -13.27
N LEU A 44 -1.47 -2.04 -12.65
CA LEU A 44 -2.84 -1.97 -12.15
C LEU A 44 -2.83 -1.70 -10.64
N LEU A 45 -3.37 -0.54 -10.24
CA LEU A 45 -3.61 -0.23 -8.83
C LEU A 45 -4.85 -1.01 -8.35
N LEU A 46 -4.63 -1.94 -7.43
CA LEU A 46 -5.63 -2.85 -6.88
C LEU A 46 -5.85 -2.53 -5.41
N HIS A 47 -7.07 -2.15 -5.06
CA HIS A 47 -7.49 -1.95 -3.68
C HIS A 47 -7.72 -3.29 -3.00
N HIS A 48 -7.21 -3.47 -1.78
CA HIS A 48 -7.43 -4.66 -0.97
C HIS A 48 -8.78 -4.55 -0.25
N SER A 49 -9.66 -5.53 -0.44
CA SER A 49 -10.95 -5.58 0.27
C SER A 49 -10.86 -6.42 1.55
N SER A 50 -10.11 -7.52 1.54
CA SER A 50 -9.96 -8.42 2.67
C SER A 50 -8.70 -9.27 2.56
N HIS A 51 -8.22 -9.77 3.71
CA HIS A 51 -7.07 -10.67 3.79
C HIS A 51 -7.40 -11.90 4.61
N GLU A 52 -7.02 -13.07 4.11
CA GLU A 52 -7.23 -14.35 4.78
C GLU A 52 -5.92 -15.10 4.98
N SER A 53 -5.92 -16.00 5.95
CA SER A 53 -4.84 -16.95 6.20
C SER A 53 -5.46 -18.34 6.21
N GLU A 54 -4.92 -19.23 5.40
CA GLU A 54 -5.38 -20.61 5.30
C GLU A 54 -4.39 -21.55 6.00
N ALA A 55 -4.81 -22.80 6.23
CA ALA A 55 -3.92 -23.84 6.73
C ALA A 55 -2.72 -24.03 5.78
N GLY A 56 -1.56 -24.36 6.35
CA GLY A 56 -0.36 -24.66 5.55
C GLY A 56 0.50 -23.45 5.15
N GLY A 57 0.24 -22.26 5.70
CA GLY A 57 1.06 -21.06 5.43
C GLY A 57 0.71 -20.35 4.12
N ASN A 58 -0.51 -20.59 3.62
CA ASN A 58 -1.09 -19.89 2.49
C ASN A 58 -1.86 -18.65 2.97
N HIS A 59 -1.80 -17.58 2.18
CA HIS A 59 -2.50 -16.34 2.45
C HIS A 59 -3.19 -15.81 1.19
N LEU A 60 -4.37 -15.24 1.36
CA LEU A 60 -5.14 -14.65 0.28
C LEU A 60 -5.30 -13.15 0.52
N ILE A 61 -5.11 -12.36 -0.53
CA ILE A 61 -5.47 -10.95 -0.59
C ILE A 61 -6.52 -10.81 -1.68
N TYR A 62 -7.74 -10.46 -1.29
CA TYR A 62 -8.81 -10.13 -2.23
C TYR A 62 -8.64 -8.68 -2.64
N ALA A 63 -8.60 -8.45 -3.95
CA ALA A 63 -8.37 -7.14 -4.50
C ALA A 63 -9.23 -6.87 -5.72
N ALA A 64 -9.58 -5.60 -5.90
CA ALA A 64 -10.35 -5.10 -7.04
C ALA A 64 -9.72 -3.82 -7.59
N PRO A 65 -10.00 -3.43 -8.84
CA PRO A 65 -9.49 -2.19 -9.40
C PRO A 65 -9.82 -0.98 -8.52
N PHE A 66 -8.81 -0.17 -8.19
CA PHE A 66 -9.01 1.03 -7.37
C PHE A 66 -9.97 2.02 -8.04
N GLN A 67 -10.97 2.46 -7.28
CA GLN A 67 -11.89 3.53 -7.63
C GLN A 67 -11.59 4.76 -6.78
N SER A 68 -11.54 5.95 -7.39
CA SER A 68 -11.29 7.20 -6.64
C SER A 68 -12.35 7.49 -5.59
N SER A 69 -13.58 6.98 -5.78
CA SER A 69 -14.65 7.09 -4.79
C SER A 69 -14.41 6.31 -3.50
N CYS A 70 -13.39 5.44 -3.44
CA CYS A 70 -13.00 4.74 -2.21
C CYS A 70 -12.40 5.67 -1.15
N LEU A 71 -11.94 6.87 -1.54
CA LEU A 71 -11.35 7.87 -0.64
C LEU A 71 -11.92 9.24 -0.99
N ASP A 72 -12.62 9.86 -0.05
CA ASP A 72 -13.39 11.11 -0.24
C ASP A 72 -12.71 12.18 -1.12
N ARG A 73 -12.02 13.14 -0.51
CA ARG A 73 -11.41 14.26 -1.21
C ARG A 73 -10.10 13.89 -1.92
N TYR A 74 -9.49 12.78 -1.53
CA TYR A 74 -8.11 12.44 -1.90
C TYR A 74 -8.02 11.41 -3.02
N GLY A 75 -9.08 10.64 -3.26
CA GLY A 75 -9.01 9.47 -4.13
C GLY A 75 -8.69 9.79 -5.60
N SER A 76 -9.06 10.97 -6.09
CA SER A 76 -8.68 11.41 -7.45
C SER A 76 -7.18 11.61 -7.60
N GLU A 77 -6.47 11.94 -6.51
CA GLU A 77 -5.05 12.32 -6.53
C GLU A 77 -4.10 11.16 -6.21
N ILE A 78 -4.62 9.98 -5.86
CA ILE A 78 -3.79 8.79 -5.59
C ILE A 78 -3.09 8.31 -6.88
N LYS A 79 -3.85 8.05 -7.95
CA LYS A 79 -3.31 7.54 -9.21
C LYS A 79 -2.35 8.53 -9.90
N PRO A 80 -2.67 9.84 -10.03
CA PRO A 80 -1.73 10.81 -10.60
C PRO A 80 -0.37 10.79 -9.90
N ALA A 81 -0.33 10.92 -8.57
CA ALA A 81 0.92 10.95 -7.82
C ALA A 81 1.71 9.63 -7.91
N LEU A 82 1.02 8.48 -7.97
CA LEU A 82 1.64 7.18 -8.22
C LEU A 82 2.33 7.12 -9.60
N LEU A 83 1.67 7.62 -10.65
CA LEU A 83 2.10 7.49 -12.05
C LEU A 83 3.16 8.51 -12.47
N GLU A 84 3.37 9.57 -11.70
CA GLU A 84 4.42 10.56 -11.96
C GLU A 84 5.85 9.98 -11.79
N ARG A 85 5.99 8.76 -11.26
CA ARG A 85 7.29 8.16 -10.93
C ARG A 85 7.47 6.78 -11.54
N CYS A 86 8.67 6.54 -12.05
CA CYS A 86 9.05 5.28 -12.71
C CYS A 86 10.33 4.66 -12.14
N ASP A 87 10.86 5.23 -11.05
CA ASP A 87 12.10 4.73 -10.47
C ASP A 87 11.86 3.47 -9.64
N ARG A 88 12.74 2.49 -9.81
CA ARG A 88 12.63 1.17 -9.20
C ARG A 88 13.78 0.97 -8.23
N SER A 89 13.50 0.40 -7.06
CA SER A 89 14.55 -0.01 -6.12
C SER A 89 14.82 -1.52 -6.21
N VAL A 90 16.06 -1.88 -5.87
CA VAL A 90 16.49 -3.26 -5.68
C VAL A 90 15.91 -3.82 -4.38
N PHE A 91 15.79 -2.98 -3.35
CA PHE A 91 15.28 -3.34 -2.03
C PHE A 91 13.92 -2.69 -1.80
N LEU A 92 13.14 -3.23 -0.85
CA LEU A 92 11.87 -2.65 -0.50
C LEU A 92 12.09 -1.33 0.24
N GLU A 93 11.62 -0.23 -0.35
CA GLU A 93 11.81 1.13 0.18
C GLU A 93 10.47 1.82 0.48
N THR A 94 10.52 2.96 1.17
CA THR A 94 9.34 3.80 1.43
C THR A 94 9.43 5.14 0.71
N GLU A 95 8.29 5.61 0.21
CA GLU A 95 8.10 6.98 -0.28
C GLU A 95 6.98 7.66 0.49
N PHE A 96 7.16 8.94 0.78
CA PHE A 96 6.21 9.74 1.56
C PHE A 96 5.67 10.85 0.69
N LEU A 97 4.38 10.75 0.37
CA LEU A 97 3.64 11.68 -0.45
C LEU A 97 2.76 12.54 0.46
N TYR A 98 3.01 13.85 0.48
CA TYR A 98 2.32 14.78 1.38
C TYR A 98 1.26 15.57 0.64
N TRP A 99 0.08 15.67 1.24
CA TRP A 99 -1.02 16.48 0.75
C TRP A 99 -0.73 17.98 0.93
N ASN A 100 -0.67 18.73 -0.16
CA ASN A 100 -0.42 20.17 -0.12
C ASN A 100 -1.70 21.03 -0.16
N GLY A 101 -2.88 20.41 -0.08
CA GLY A 101 -4.18 21.08 -0.23
C GLY A 101 -4.85 20.84 -1.59
N SER A 102 -4.08 20.42 -2.60
CA SER A 102 -4.55 20.20 -3.97
C SER A 102 -4.15 18.85 -4.57
N ARG A 103 -2.93 18.39 -4.30
CA ARG A 103 -2.38 17.12 -4.78
C ARG A 103 -1.38 16.55 -3.77
N PHE A 104 -0.97 15.32 -4.01
CA PHE A 104 0.12 14.68 -3.29
C PHE A 104 1.46 14.97 -3.95
N GLU A 105 2.44 15.38 -3.15
CA GLU A 105 3.81 15.66 -3.60
C GLU A 105 4.80 14.86 -2.78
N LEU A 106 5.84 14.33 -3.45
CA LEU A 106 6.93 13.67 -2.75
C LEU A 106 7.63 14.66 -1.83
N GLY A 107 7.77 14.28 -0.57
CA GLY A 107 8.54 15.05 0.40
C GLY A 107 9.66 14.22 1.01
N GLU A 108 10.30 14.84 1.99
CA GLU A 108 11.38 14.20 2.75
C GLU A 108 10.87 12.94 3.48
N PRO A 109 11.67 11.87 3.54
CA PRO A 109 11.31 10.68 4.30
C PRO A 109 10.98 11.02 5.75
N LEU A 110 9.88 10.49 6.29
CA LEU A 110 9.56 10.73 7.70
C LEU A 110 10.58 10.08 8.63
N MET A 111 11.02 8.88 8.26
CA MET A 111 11.97 8.08 9.00
C MET A 111 12.71 7.13 8.08
N HIS A 112 13.83 6.60 8.57
CA HIS A 112 14.57 5.56 7.88
C HIS A 112 13.91 4.19 8.12
N THR A 113 13.59 3.47 7.05
CA THR A 113 13.01 2.12 7.10
C THR A 113 14.03 1.10 6.56
N PRO A 114 14.88 0.50 7.42
CA PRO A 114 15.98 -0.36 6.97
C PRO A 114 15.53 -1.70 6.38
N ASP A 115 14.34 -2.16 6.72
CA ASP A 115 13.83 -3.48 6.35
C ASP A 115 12.30 -3.51 6.31
N ALA A 116 11.74 -4.62 5.82
CA ALA A 116 10.29 -4.81 5.70
C ALA A 116 9.57 -4.79 7.05
N LEU A 117 10.22 -5.20 8.15
CA LEU A 117 9.60 -5.19 9.48
C LEU A 117 9.42 -3.76 10.00
N ALA A 118 10.41 -2.88 9.75
CA ALA A 118 10.29 -1.46 10.05
C ALA A 118 9.15 -0.80 9.27
N ILE A 119 8.99 -1.17 7.99
CA ILE A 119 7.87 -0.71 7.16
C ILE A 119 6.54 -1.23 7.71
N ALA A 120 6.45 -2.52 8.06
CA ALA A 120 5.24 -3.10 8.62
C ALA A 120 4.83 -2.43 9.94
N ARG A 121 5.80 -2.11 10.81
CA ARG A 121 5.53 -1.34 12.04
C ARG A 121 4.95 0.04 11.71
N LEU A 122 5.49 0.71 10.71
CA LEU A 122 4.99 2.01 10.27
C LEU A 122 3.56 1.94 9.73
N LEU A 123 3.21 0.87 9.01
CA LEU A 123 1.86 0.66 8.47
C LEU A 123 0.81 0.40 9.56
N LEU A 124 1.21 0.05 10.79
CA LEU A 124 0.29 -0.09 11.92
C LEU A 124 -0.11 1.28 12.50
N ASP A 125 0.70 2.30 12.27
CA ASP A 125 0.49 3.63 12.83
C ASP A 125 -0.41 4.46 11.90
N HIS A 126 -1.56 4.89 12.43
CA HIS A 126 -2.46 5.78 11.71
C HIS A 126 -1.97 7.24 11.70
N TYR A 127 -1.19 7.63 12.72
CA TYR A 127 -0.57 8.96 12.83
C TYR A 127 0.93 8.85 12.99
N LEU A 128 1.67 9.62 12.19
CA LEU A 128 3.13 9.66 12.19
C LEU A 128 3.62 11.04 12.64
N VAL A 129 4.67 11.09 13.46
CA VAL A 129 5.17 12.35 14.02
C VAL A 129 6.61 12.60 13.59
N LYS A 130 6.89 13.80 13.07
CA LYS A 130 8.24 14.28 12.75
C LYS A 130 8.36 15.76 13.04
N GLN A 131 9.41 16.16 13.78
CA GLN A 131 9.74 17.56 14.06
C GLN A 131 8.52 18.38 14.51
N GLU A 132 7.79 17.86 15.51
CA GLU A 132 6.58 18.48 16.10
C GLU A 132 5.37 18.57 15.17
N ARG A 133 5.44 17.98 13.97
CA ARG A 133 4.30 17.87 13.04
C ARG A 133 3.72 16.46 13.07
N THR A 134 2.40 16.39 13.03
CA THR A 134 1.66 15.13 12.99
C THR A 134 1.05 14.94 11.60
N TYR A 135 1.20 13.74 11.07
CA TYR A 135 0.71 13.35 9.75
C TYR A 135 -0.26 12.19 9.89
N GLU A 136 -1.48 12.36 9.39
CA GLU A 136 -2.46 11.28 9.22
C GLU A 136 -2.09 10.44 7.99
N SER A 137 -2.05 9.12 8.14
CA SER A 137 -1.92 8.18 7.03
C SER A 137 -3.28 7.96 6.38
N LEU A 138 -3.47 8.53 5.19
CA LEU A 138 -4.73 8.50 4.46
C LEU A 138 -4.86 7.23 3.62
N TYR A 139 -3.76 6.78 3.02
CA TYR A 139 -3.73 5.61 2.17
C TYR A 139 -2.31 5.09 1.99
N THR A 140 -2.18 3.80 1.73
CA THR A 140 -0.88 3.15 1.53
C THR A 140 -0.93 2.19 0.35
N VAL A 141 0.13 2.21 -0.45
CA VAL A 141 0.24 1.41 -1.67
C VAL A 141 1.57 0.69 -1.69
N LEU A 142 1.56 -0.63 -1.81
CA LEU A 142 2.74 -1.38 -2.24
C LEU A 142 2.81 -1.35 -3.77
N ASP A 143 3.75 -0.60 -4.32
CA ASP A 143 4.08 -0.68 -5.73
C ASP A 143 5.03 -1.88 -5.97
N ASP A 144 4.46 -3.04 -6.30
CA ASP A 144 5.24 -4.28 -6.54
C ASP A 144 6.16 -4.15 -7.76
N ASP A 145 5.77 -3.31 -8.73
CA ASP A 145 6.54 -3.11 -9.95
C ASP A 145 7.81 -2.26 -9.67
N ARG A 146 7.72 -1.33 -8.71
CA ARG A 146 8.83 -0.45 -8.28
C ARG A 146 9.57 -0.91 -7.02
N ASN A 147 9.03 -1.91 -6.31
CA ASN A 147 9.51 -2.37 -4.99
C ASN A 147 9.49 -1.27 -3.92
N LYS A 148 8.36 -0.54 -3.83
CA LYS A 148 8.21 0.61 -2.94
C LYS A 148 6.87 0.58 -2.20
N VAL A 149 6.86 1.04 -0.96
CA VAL A 149 5.65 1.31 -0.20
C VAL A 149 5.44 2.82 -0.11
N LEU A 150 4.37 3.29 -0.74
CA LEU A 150 4.01 4.70 -0.78
C LEU A 150 3.02 5.00 0.34
N PHE A 151 3.33 6.00 1.15
CA PHE A 151 2.46 6.56 2.17
C PHE A 151 1.87 7.87 1.68
N TYR A 152 0.54 7.94 1.60
CA TYR A 152 -0.19 9.16 1.29
C TYR A 152 -0.60 9.81 2.60
N LEU A 153 -0.01 10.96 2.89
CA LEU A 153 -0.04 11.61 4.18
C LEU A 153 -0.67 12.98 4.12
N LYS A 154 -1.30 13.40 5.22
CA LYS A 154 -1.80 14.76 5.41
C LYS A 154 -1.37 15.30 6.76
N GLU A 155 -0.82 16.51 6.77
CA GLU A 155 -0.50 17.20 8.01
C GLU A 155 -1.79 17.57 8.77
N VAL A 156 -1.82 17.24 10.05
CA VAL A 156 -2.92 17.54 10.97
C VAL A 156 -2.37 18.29 12.18
N HIS A 157 -3.16 19.25 12.66
CA HIS A 157 -2.87 19.97 13.89
C HIS A 157 -3.64 19.27 15.00
N VAL A 158 -2.90 18.65 15.94
CA VAL A 158 -3.45 17.98 17.12
C VAL A 158 -3.30 18.91 18.32
#